data_AF-A0A920YID7-F1
#
_entry.id   AF-A0A920YID7-F1
#
_cell.length_a   1.000
_cell.length_b   1.000
_cell.length_c   1.000
_cell.angle_alpha   90.00
_cell.angle_beta   90.00
_cell.angle_gamma   90.00
#
_symmetry.space_group_name_H-M   'P 1'
#
loop_
_entity.id
_entity.type
_entity.pdbx_description
1 polymer ?
#
loop_
_entity_poly.entity_id
_entity_poly.type
_entity_poly.pdbx_seq_one_letter_code
_entity_poly.pdbx_strand_id
1 'polypeptide(L)'
;MHVGRGDIIHIDRIELMAEKVRETLRRSLPTDQEARAELREVITELTSLQAQLAEWKELHHLLHEVLTAFAPFHARLIPLGENGFSAAERQALLRNWRPCQDGVDMLMDFAEGVEHIGRPFRREGRELRGERWVVEIVALRLLLEDALKEDNLSPESLLELAAEFNSACHRHLALADRKLRVAVDKLQRLSTHLLGGMI
;
A
#
# COMPACT_ATOMS: atom_id res chain seq x y z
N MET A 1 -7.51 -2.42 35.32
CA MET A 1 -8.69 -2.96 34.60
C MET A 1 -8.27 -3.25 33.17
N HIS A 2 -8.42 -4.52 32.75
CA HIS A 2 -8.31 -5.08 31.39
C HIS A 2 -7.06 -4.74 30.56
N VAL A 3 -5.98 -5.47 30.81
CA VAL A 3 -4.96 -5.77 29.80
C VAL A 3 -5.55 -6.89 28.94
N GLY A 4 -5.90 -6.57 27.69
CA GLY A 4 -6.32 -7.55 26.71
C GLY A 4 -5.20 -8.57 26.52
N ARG A 5 -5.46 -9.80 26.93
CA ARG A 5 -4.61 -10.96 26.66
C ARG A 5 -4.70 -11.22 25.16
N GLY A 6 -3.78 -10.62 24.39
CA GLY A 6 -3.58 -11.03 23.01
C GLY A 6 -3.19 -12.50 23.02
N ASP A 7 -4.02 -13.36 22.45
CA ASP A 7 -3.74 -14.78 22.36
C ASP A 7 -2.40 -14.94 21.63
N ILE A 8 -1.43 -15.57 22.29
CA ILE A 8 -0.16 -15.93 21.68
C ILE A 8 -0.45 -17.05 20.69
N ILE A 9 -0.62 -16.68 19.42
CA ILE A 9 -0.74 -17.63 18.34
C ILE A 9 0.62 -18.29 18.17
N HIS A 10 0.74 -19.56 18.55
CA HIS A 10 1.96 -20.35 18.33
C HIS A 10 2.05 -20.75 16.85
N ILE A 11 2.58 -19.85 16.01
CA ILE A 11 2.70 -20.01 14.56
C ILE A 11 3.38 -21.35 14.20
N ASP A 12 4.50 -21.69 14.83
CA ASP A 12 5.23 -22.94 14.59
C ASP A 12 4.37 -24.20 14.78
N ARG A 13 3.46 -24.17 15.77
CA ARG A 13 2.54 -25.29 16.03
C ARG A 13 1.47 -25.39 14.96
N ILE A 14 0.97 -24.25 14.48
CA ILE A 14 -0.04 -24.19 13.41
C ILE A 14 0.58 -24.65 12.09
N GLU A 15 1.80 -24.23 11.77
CA GLU A 15 2.54 -24.69 10.58
C GLU A 15 2.76 -26.20 10.60
N LEU A 16 3.19 -26.77 11.73
CA LEU A 16 3.36 -28.21 11.88
C LEU A 16 2.04 -28.98 11.72
N MET A 17 0.93 -28.41 12.20
CA MET A 17 -0.41 -29.01 12.01
C MET A 17 -0.87 -28.93 10.56
N ALA A 18 -0.66 -27.78 9.89
CA ALA A 18 -0.96 -27.61 8.48
C ALA A 18 -0.18 -28.61 7.60
N GLU A 19 1.09 -28.84 7.92
CA GLU A 19 1.95 -29.80 7.22
C GLU A 19 1.45 -31.25 7.36
N LYS A 20 1.00 -31.63 8.57
CA LYS A 20 0.39 -32.95 8.80
C LYS A 20 -0.93 -33.12 8.03
N VAL A 21 -1.76 -32.08 7.98
CA VAL A 21 -3.01 -32.09 7.21
C VAL A 21 -2.74 -32.21 5.72
N ARG A 22 -1.76 -31.45 5.19
CA ARG A 22 -1.30 -31.53 3.80
C ARG A 22 -0.85 -32.93 3.42
N GLU A 23 -0.03 -33.56 4.25
CA GLU A 23 0.46 -34.91 4.01
C GLU A 23 -0.65 -35.96 4.08
N THR A 24 -1.62 -35.78 4.98
CA THR A 24 -2.81 -36.65 5.07
C THR A 24 -3.67 -36.53 3.83
N LEU A 25 -4.00 -35.30 3.41
CA LEU A 25 -4.75 -35.02 2.18
C LEU A 25 -4.04 -35.61 0.94
N ARG A 26 -2.73 -35.47 0.84
CA ARG A 26 -1.92 -36.03 -0.26
C ARG A 26 -2.05 -37.56 -0.36
N ARG A 27 -2.16 -38.24 0.77
CA ARG A 27 -2.33 -39.71 0.84
C ARG A 27 -3.76 -40.19 0.66
N SER A 28 -4.76 -39.36 0.98
CA SER A 28 -6.19 -39.72 0.92
C SER A 28 -6.93 -39.31 -0.36
N LEU A 29 -6.39 -38.35 -1.13
CA LEU A 29 -6.85 -37.98 -2.47
C LEU A 29 -6.38 -38.85 -3.68
N PRO A 30 -5.81 -40.08 -3.60
CA PRO A 30 -5.20 -40.78 -4.74
C PRO A 30 -6.00 -40.93 -6.04
N THR A 31 -7.33 -41.05 -5.98
CA THR A 31 -8.12 -41.63 -7.09
C THR A 31 -9.16 -40.72 -7.71
N ASP A 32 -9.48 -39.58 -7.11
CA ASP A 32 -10.46 -38.64 -7.65
C ASP A 32 -9.76 -37.46 -8.32
N GLN A 33 -9.77 -37.44 -9.66
CA GLN A 33 -9.16 -36.36 -10.45
C GLN A 33 -9.93 -35.04 -10.33
N GLU A 34 -11.25 -35.11 -10.12
CA GLU A 34 -12.13 -33.95 -10.04
C GLU A 34 -11.92 -33.24 -8.70
N ALA A 35 -11.98 -33.98 -7.57
CA ALA A 35 -11.67 -33.44 -6.25
C ALA A 35 -10.26 -32.83 -6.15
N ARG A 36 -9.28 -33.39 -6.86
CA ARG A 36 -7.92 -32.82 -6.97
C ARG A 36 -7.85 -31.55 -7.80
N ALA A 37 -8.70 -31.40 -8.82
CA ALA A 37 -8.77 -30.20 -9.63
C ALA A 37 -9.40 -29.08 -8.80
N GLU A 38 -10.53 -29.35 -8.15
CA GLU A 38 -11.23 -28.41 -7.26
C GLU A 38 -10.35 -27.93 -6.10
N LEU A 39 -9.64 -28.85 -5.42
CA LEU A 39 -8.72 -28.46 -4.35
C LEU A 39 -7.57 -27.57 -4.85
N ARG A 40 -7.05 -27.82 -6.05
CA ARG A 40 -6.00 -26.97 -6.65
C ARG A 40 -6.53 -25.58 -6.98
N GLU A 41 -7.76 -25.48 -7.47
CA GLU A 41 -8.42 -24.21 -7.75
C GLU A 41 -8.59 -23.40 -6.47
N VAL A 42 -9.11 -24.01 -5.40
CA VAL A 42 -9.25 -23.38 -4.08
C VAL A 42 -7.90 -22.90 -3.54
N ILE A 43 -6.86 -23.73 -3.59
CA ILE A 43 -5.52 -23.35 -3.12
C ILE A 43 -4.98 -22.16 -3.93
N THR A 44 -5.16 -22.18 -5.25
CA THR A 44 -4.71 -21.11 -6.15
C THR A 44 -5.40 -19.79 -5.81
N GLU A 45 -6.72 -19.81 -5.59
CA GLU A 45 -7.48 -18.63 -5.19
C GLU A 45 -7.06 -18.11 -3.80
N LEU A 46 -6.82 -19.01 -2.84
CA LEU A 46 -6.32 -18.63 -1.52
C LEU A 46 -4.93 -17.99 -1.61
N THR A 47 -4.01 -18.55 -2.39
CA THR A 47 -2.68 -17.97 -2.61
C THR A 47 -2.77 -16.60 -3.27
N SER A 48 -3.62 -16.44 -4.28
CA SER A 48 -3.85 -15.15 -4.95
C SER A 48 -4.41 -14.10 -3.97
N LEU A 49 -5.38 -14.47 -3.13
CA LEU A 49 -5.93 -13.57 -2.10
C LEU A 49 -4.91 -13.19 -1.03
N GLN A 50 -4.08 -14.13 -0.61
CA GLN A 50 -2.99 -13.87 0.35
C GLN A 50 -1.96 -12.90 -0.23
N ALA A 51 -1.58 -13.08 -1.49
CA ALA A 51 -0.64 -12.18 -2.16
C ALA A 51 -1.23 -10.77 -2.35
N GLN A 52 -2.50 -10.66 -2.74
CA GLN A 52 -3.22 -9.38 -2.77
C GLN A 52 -3.26 -8.71 -1.38
N LEU A 53 -3.53 -9.46 -0.31
CA LEU A 53 -3.53 -8.92 1.05
C LEU A 53 -2.17 -8.37 1.45
N ALA A 54 -1.08 -9.09 1.13
CA ALA A 54 0.27 -8.65 1.41
C ALA A 54 0.59 -7.33 0.70
N GLU A 55 0.32 -7.25 -0.61
CA GLU A 55 0.57 -6.04 -1.40
C GLU A 55 -0.31 -4.86 -0.97
N TRP A 56 -1.61 -5.06 -0.71
CA TRP A 56 -2.48 -3.98 -0.23
C TRP A 56 -2.06 -3.48 1.15
N LYS A 57 -1.56 -4.37 2.02
CA LYS A 57 -1.05 -3.99 3.36
C LYS A 57 0.21 -3.15 3.23
N GLU A 58 1.11 -3.56 2.36
CA GLU A 58 2.36 -2.84 2.10
C GLU A 58 2.08 -1.46 1.51
N LEU A 59 1.18 -1.37 0.52
CA LEU A 59 0.74 -0.10 -0.03
C LEU A 59 0.13 0.82 1.06
N HIS A 60 -0.75 0.28 1.92
CA HIS A 60 -1.30 1.05 3.03
C HIS A 60 -0.19 1.58 3.95
N HIS A 61 0.77 0.73 4.30
CA HIS A 61 1.90 1.11 5.16
C HIS A 61 2.73 2.23 4.54
N LEU A 62 3.16 2.08 3.30
CA LEU A 62 3.98 3.07 2.58
C LEU A 62 3.23 4.41 2.42
N LEU A 63 1.94 4.38 2.07
CA LEU A 63 1.14 5.61 1.98
C LEU A 63 1.00 6.33 3.33
N HIS A 64 0.88 5.57 4.42
CA HIS A 64 0.86 6.15 5.76
C HIS A 64 2.20 6.80 6.13
N GLU A 65 3.32 6.16 5.77
CA GLU A 65 4.65 6.73 5.97
C GLU A 65 4.86 8.00 5.15
N VAL A 66 4.46 8.01 3.88
CA VAL A 66 4.48 9.21 3.02
C VAL A 66 3.69 10.36 3.65
N LEU A 67 2.46 10.10 4.11
CA LEU A 67 1.63 11.12 4.77
C LEU A 67 2.28 11.65 6.06
N THR A 68 2.87 10.76 6.86
CA THR A 68 3.56 11.12 8.10
C THR A 68 4.78 11.98 7.82
N ALA A 69 5.58 11.61 6.82
CA ALA A 69 6.75 12.35 6.38
C ALA A 69 6.40 13.68 5.69
N PHE A 70 5.23 13.77 5.06
CA PHE A 70 4.73 14.99 4.42
C PHE A 70 4.22 16.04 5.42
N ALA A 71 3.71 15.64 6.58
CA ALA A 71 3.08 16.54 7.54
C ALA A 71 3.95 17.75 7.97
N PRO A 72 5.26 17.62 8.24
CA PRO A 72 6.13 18.74 8.58
C PRO A 72 6.34 19.73 7.42
N PHE A 73 6.31 19.26 6.17
CA PHE A 73 6.38 20.13 5.00
C PHE A 73 5.09 20.95 4.88
N HIS A 74 3.94 20.27 4.90
CA HIS A 74 2.63 20.91 4.78
C HIS A 74 2.37 21.94 5.89
N ALA A 75 2.67 21.59 7.15
CA ALA A 75 2.50 22.50 8.29
C ALA A 75 3.35 23.77 8.18
N ARG A 76 4.53 23.69 7.54
CA ARG A 76 5.41 24.84 7.33
C ARG A 76 4.96 25.72 6.17
N LEU A 77 4.22 25.16 5.21
CA LEU A 77 3.76 25.87 4.02
C LEU A 77 2.56 26.80 4.32
N ILE A 78 1.65 26.39 5.21
CA ILE A 78 0.42 27.13 5.57
C ILE A 78 0.65 28.59 5.99
N PRO A 79 1.63 28.94 6.85
CA PRO A 79 1.77 30.30 7.37
C PRO A 79 2.39 31.31 6.38
N LEU A 80 2.86 30.88 5.21
CA LEU A 80 3.73 31.66 4.32
C LEU A 80 2.98 32.40 3.19
N GLY A 81 1.65 32.39 3.24
CA GLY A 81 0.75 32.71 2.12
C GLY A 81 0.64 34.16 1.65
N GLU A 82 1.52 35.10 2.02
CA GLU A 82 1.36 36.50 1.59
C GLU A 82 2.65 37.24 1.15
N ASN A 83 3.85 36.79 1.56
CA ASN A 83 5.09 37.56 1.34
C ASN A 83 6.17 36.84 0.51
N GLY A 84 5.82 35.73 -0.16
CA GLY A 84 6.79 34.88 -0.85
C GLY A 84 7.73 34.15 0.12
N PHE A 85 8.66 33.35 -0.42
CA PHE A 85 9.62 32.60 0.38
C PHE A 85 11.00 33.24 0.38
N SER A 86 11.51 33.60 1.55
CA SER A 86 12.93 33.89 1.74
C SER A 86 13.77 32.65 1.43
N ALA A 87 15.06 32.86 1.12
CA ALA A 87 15.99 31.75 0.87
C ALA A 87 16.06 30.77 2.06
N ALA A 88 15.96 31.26 3.30
CA ALA A 88 15.96 30.44 4.51
C ALA A 88 14.69 29.57 4.63
N GLU A 89 13.53 30.12 4.23
CA GLU A 89 12.26 29.39 4.22
C GLU A 89 12.23 28.33 3.14
N ARG A 90 12.71 28.63 1.92
CA ARG A 90 12.86 27.65 0.84
C ARG A 90 13.75 26.48 1.27
N GLN A 91 14.91 26.79 1.85
CA GLN A 91 15.81 25.74 2.35
C GLN A 91 15.15 24.88 3.44
N ALA A 92 14.34 25.48 4.30
CA ALA A 92 13.63 24.74 5.34
C ALA A 92 12.48 23.88 4.77
N LEU A 93 11.75 24.38 3.78
CA LEU A 93 10.75 23.60 3.05
C LEU A 93 11.40 22.40 2.35
N LEU A 94 12.51 22.61 1.64
CA LEU A 94 13.26 21.53 1.00
C LEU A 94 13.74 20.48 2.01
N ARG A 95 14.22 20.89 3.20
CA ARG A 95 14.59 19.94 4.26
C ARG A 95 13.41 19.12 4.76
N ASN A 96 12.24 19.75 4.92
CA ASN A 96 11.03 19.06 5.35
C ASN A 96 10.42 18.18 4.25
N TRP A 97 10.70 18.48 2.97
CA TRP A 97 10.23 17.70 1.83
C TRP A 97 11.02 16.39 1.65
N ARG A 98 12.34 16.39 1.91
CA ARG A 98 13.22 15.23 1.66
C ARG A 98 12.72 13.90 2.24
N PRO A 99 12.25 13.80 3.49
CA PRO A 99 11.73 12.53 4.00
C PRO A 99 10.49 12.03 3.24
N CYS A 100 9.62 12.94 2.79
CA CYS A 100 8.48 12.60 1.95
C CYS A 100 8.95 12.10 0.57
N GLN A 101 9.97 12.76 0.00
CA GLN A 101 10.58 12.33 -1.24
C GLN A 101 11.12 10.89 -1.14
N ASP A 102 11.87 10.58 -0.08
CA ASP A 102 12.41 9.24 0.17
C ASP A 102 11.28 8.21 0.31
N GLY A 103 10.18 8.56 1.00
CA GLY A 103 9.00 7.70 1.11
C GLY A 103 8.31 7.44 -0.23
N VAL A 104 8.25 8.44 -1.13
CA VAL A 104 7.71 8.26 -2.48
C VAL A 104 8.66 7.43 -3.35
N ASP A 105 9.98 7.53 -3.15
CA ASP A 105 10.95 6.63 -3.81
C ASP A 105 10.71 5.17 -3.39
N MET A 106 10.53 4.89 -2.10
CA MET A 106 10.17 3.53 -1.62
C MET A 106 8.82 3.04 -2.18
N LEU A 107 7.84 3.93 -2.30
CA LEU A 107 6.55 3.63 -2.93
C LEU A 107 6.72 3.24 -4.40
N MET A 108 7.60 3.92 -5.13
CA MET A 108 7.91 3.59 -6.52
C MET A 108 8.60 2.24 -6.63
N ASP A 109 9.61 1.97 -5.80
CA ASP A 109 10.32 0.68 -5.78
C ASP A 109 9.36 -0.49 -5.52
N PHE A 110 8.46 -0.34 -4.55
CA PHE A 110 7.38 -1.29 -4.31
C PHE A 110 6.49 -1.46 -5.54
N ALA A 111 6.06 -0.35 -6.15
CA ALA A 111 5.16 -0.36 -7.29
C ALA A 111 5.76 -1.03 -8.55
N GLU A 112 7.08 -1.00 -8.73
CA GLU A 112 7.75 -1.70 -9.83
C GLU A 112 7.66 -3.24 -9.73
N GLY A 113 7.48 -3.75 -8.51
CA GLY A 113 7.38 -5.17 -8.18
C GLY A 113 5.96 -5.68 -7.90
N VAL A 114 4.93 -4.84 -8.00
CA VAL A 114 3.54 -5.24 -7.79
C VAL A 114 3.08 -6.22 -8.87
N GLU A 115 2.49 -7.34 -8.45
CA GLU A 115 1.96 -8.38 -9.34
C GLU A 115 0.45 -8.58 -9.18
N HIS A 116 -0.11 -8.28 -8.00
CA HIS A 116 -1.45 -8.71 -7.62
C HIS A 116 -2.47 -7.57 -7.42
N ILE A 117 -2.01 -6.35 -7.14
CA ILE A 117 -2.89 -5.17 -6.92
C ILE A 117 -2.94 -4.20 -8.11
N GLY A 118 -2.39 -4.61 -9.24
CA GLY A 118 -2.55 -3.93 -10.52
C GLY A 118 -1.32 -4.03 -11.42
N ARG A 119 -1.16 -3.05 -12.31
CA ARG A 119 -0.04 -2.96 -13.25
C ARG A 119 1.23 -2.42 -12.56
N PRO A 120 2.39 -3.07 -12.74
CA PRO A 120 3.65 -2.57 -12.25
C PRO A 120 3.94 -1.16 -12.74
N PHE A 121 4.52 -0.34 -11.88
CA PHE A 121 4.98 0.99 -12.22
C PHE A 121 6.17 0.92 -13.17
N ARG A 122 6.18 1.83 -14.16
CA ARG A 122 7.29 2.06 -15.08
C ARG A 122 7.40 3.55 -15.37
N ARG A 123 8.62 4.05 -15.40
CA ARG A 123 8.94 5.42 -15.76
C ARG A 123 9.92 5.46 -16.93
N GLU A 124 9.49 6.06 -18.03
CA GLU A 124 10.31 6.31 -19.21
C GLU A 124 10.44 7.83 -19.40
N GLY A 125 11.48 8.41 -18.80
CA GLY A 125 11.65 9.87 -18.76
C GLY A 125 10.54 10.57 -17.97
N ARG A 126 9.65 11.28 -18.67
CA ARG A 126 8.45 11.94 -18.11
C ARG A 126 7.16 11.11 -18.27
N GLU A 127 7.19 10.04 -19.05
CA GLU A 127 6.03 9.17 -19.18
C GLU A 127 5.95 8.24 -17.97
N LEU A 128 4.78 8.25 -17.32
CA LEU A 128 4.47 7.43 -16.15
C LEU A 128 3.42 6.39 -16.55
N ARG A 129 3.73 5.12 -16.35
CA ARG A 129 2.82 3.99 -16.57
C ARG A 129 2.70 3.16 -15.30
N GLY A 130 1.56 2.53 -15.11
CA GLY A 130 1.28 1.70 -13.93
C GLY A 130 -0.13 1.96 -13.41
N GLU A 131 -0.37 1.52 -12.18
CA GLU A 131 -1.63 1.83 -11.50
C GLU A 131 -1.80 3.30 -11.19
N ARG A 132 -3.07 3.73 -11.14
CA ARG A 132 -3.42 5.12 -10.87
C ARG A 132 -2.83 5.63 -9.56
N TRP A 133 -2.80 4.80 -8.51
CA TRP A 133 -2.36 5.22 -7.18
C TRP A 133 -0.89 5.68 -7.17
N VAL A 134 0.00 4.99 -7.88
CA VAL A 134 1.41 5.39 -7.98
C VAL A 134 1.60 6.51 -9.00
N VAL A 135 0.96 6.40 -10.17
CA VAL A 135 1.12 7.40 -11.25
C VAL A 135 0.71 8.79 -10.79
N GLU A 136 -0.42 8.90 -10.10
CA GLU A 136 -0.96 10.17 -9.60
C GLU A 136 -0.05 10.79 -8.53
N ILE A 137 0.43 9.99 -7.56
CA ILE A 137 1.32 10.46 -6.49
C ILE A 137 2.68 10.89 -7.06
N VAL A 138 3.26 10.11 -7.97
CA VAL A 138 4.55 10.43 -8.59
C VAL A 138 4.43 11.68 -9.47
N ALA A 139 3.35 11.83 -10.23
CA ALA A 139 3.11 13.04 -11.02
C ALA A 139 3.04 14.29 -10.12
N LEU A 140 2.28 14.23 -9.02
CA LEU A 140 2.15 15.33 -8.06
C LEU A 140 3.48 15.64 -7.36
N ARG A 141 4.27 14.62 -7.03
CA ARG A 141 5.64 14.81 -6.54
C ARG A 141 6.50 15.58 -7.55
N LEU A 142 6.49 15.20 -8.82
CA LEU A 142 7.29 15.87 -9.84
C LEU A 142 6.87 17.34 -10.01
N LEU A 143 5.55 17.62 -10.00
CA LEU A 143 5.03 18.98 -10.05
C LEU A 143 5.45 19.80 -8.82
N LEU A 144 5.39 19.22 -7.61
CA LEU A 144 5.87 19.86 -6.40
C LEU A 144 7.37 20.13 -6.44
N GLU A 145 8.18 19.17 -6.90
CA GLU A 145 9.64 19.32 -6.99
C GLU A 145 10.05 20.36 -8.02
N ASP A 146 9.35 20.44 -9.15
CA ASP A 146 9.59 21.49 -10.14
C ASP A 146 9.18 22.85 -9.57
N ALA A 147 8.03 22.94 -8.89
CA ALA A 147 7.56 24.16 -8.23
C ALA A 147 8.51 24.65 -7.13
N LEU A 148 9.14 23.74 -6.38
CA LEU A 148 10.12 24.08 -5.33
C LEU A 148 11.44 24.60 -5.90
N LYS A 149 11.77 24.29 -7.16
CA LYS A 149 12.97 24.77 -7.86
C LYS A 149 12.75 26.12 -8.55
N GLU A 150 11.51 26.51 -8.80
CA GLU A 150 11.19 27.78 -9.45
C GLU A 150 11.29 28.96 -8.49
N ASP A 151 12.12 29.94 -8.84
CA ASP A 151 12.35 31.13 -8.01
C ASP A 151 11.12 32.04 -7.90
N ASN A 152 10.19 31.98 -8.86
CA ASN A 152 9.08 32.92 -8.99
C ASN A 152 7.69 32.33 -8.73
N LEU A 153 7.59 31.10 -8.23
CA LEU A 153 6.28 30.46 -8.03
C LEU A 153 5.52 31.11 -6.86
N SER A 154 4.21 31.30 -7.05
CA SER A 154 3.34 31.88 -6.03
C SER A 154 3.13 30.90 -4.86
N PRO A 155 3.19 31.36 -3.59
CA PRO A 155 2.90 30.51 -2.44
C PRO A 155 1.56 29.77 -2.52
N GLU A 156 0.56 30.39 -3.16
CA GLU A 156 -0.77 29.83 -3.38
C GLU A 156 -0.74 28.60 -4.29
N SER A 157 0.02 28.63 -5.39
CA SER A 157 0.13 27.48 -6.29
C SER A 157 0.88 26.32 -5.62
N LEU A 158 1.89 26.61 -4.79
CA LEU A 158 2.57 25.57 -4.03
C LEU A 158 1.66 24.95 -2.96
N LEU A 159 0.81 25.76 -2.31
CA LEU A 159 -0.20 25.31 -1.36
C LEU A 159 -1.25 24.41 -2.03
N GLU A 160 -1.72 24.77 -3.22
CA GLU A 160 -2.68 23.98 -3.98
C GLU A 160 -2.09 22.61 -4.36
N LEU A 161 -0.88 22.57 -4.94
CA LEU A 161 -0.18 21.31 -5.25
C LEU A 161 0.04 20.45 -4.01
N ALA A 162 0.39 21.06 -2.88
CA ALA A 162 0.58 20.36 -1.61
C ALA A 162 -0.74 19.76 -1.10
N ALA A 163 -1.85 20.48 -1.23
CA ALA A 163 -3.17 20.00 -0.87
C ALA A 163 -3.64 18.86 -1.79
N GLU A 164 -3.38 18.96 -3.10
CA GLU A 164 -3.69 17.91 -4.06
C GLU A 164 -2.91 16.63 -3.78
N PHE A 165 -1.60 16.74 -3.52
CA PHE A 165 -0.74 15.62 -3.12
C PHE A 165 -1.27 14.94 -1.85
N ASN A 166 -1.55 15.72 -0.80
CA ASN A 166 -2.08 15.20 0.45
C ASN A 166 -3.41 14.46 0.23
N SER A 167 -4.31 15.06 -0.55
CA SER A 167 -5.61 14.49 -0.87
C SER A 167 -5.48 13.20 -1.68
N ALA A 168 -4.55 13.13 -2.64
CA ALA A 168 -4.26 11.91 -3.40
C ALA A 168 -3.78 10.77 -2.50
N CYS A 169 -2.81 11.04 -1.61
CA CYS A 169 -2.32 10.06 -0.64
C CYS A 169 -3.44 9.53 0.26
N HIS A 170 -4.30 10.41 0.81
CA HIS A 170 -5.45 9.98 1.62
C HIS A 170 -6.49 9.17 0.82
N ARG A 171 -6.79 9.56 -0.42
CA ARG A 171 -7.72 8.81 -1.28
C ARG A 171 -7.22 7.39 -1.54
N HIS A 172 -5.94 7.25 -1.85
CA HIS A 172 -5.33 5.95 -2.15
C HIS A 172 -5.12 5.11 -0.89
N LEU A 173 -4.86 5.73 0.26
CA LEU A 173 -4.85 5.04 1.56
C LEU A 173 -6.24 4.45 1.87
N ALA A 174 -7.29 5.25 1.69
CA ALA A 174 -8.66 4.78 1.89
C ALA A 174 -9.06 3.69 0.86
N LEU A 175 -8.49 3.71 -0.34
CA LEU A 175 -8.65 2.62 -1.32
C LEU A 175 -8.01 1.33 -0.79
N ALA A 176 -6.76 1.40 -0.32
CA ALA A 176 -6.05 0.25 0.24
C ALA A 176 -6.85 -0.36 1.42
N ASP A 177 -7.35 0.47 2.34
CA ASP A 177 -8.20 0.02 3.45
C ASP A 177 -9.46 -0.73 2.99
N ARG A 178 -10.16 -0.19 2.00
CA ARG A 178 -11.36 -0.85 1.44
C ARG A 178 -11.00 -2.18 0.81
N LYS A 179 -9.88 -2.25 0.09
CA LYS A 179 -9.43 -3.47 -0.59
C LYS A 179 -8.99 -4.54 0.40
N LEU A 180 -8.29 -4.16 1.46
CA LEU A 180 -7.94 -5.04 2.57
C LEU A 180 -9.19 -5.66 3.21
N ARG A 181 -10.20 -4.85 3.54
CA ARG A 181 -11.47 -5.35 4.10
C ARG A 181 -12.14 -6.37 3.19
N VAL A 182 -12.28 -6.03 1.90
CA VAL A 182 -12.88 -6.94 0.91
C VAL A 182 -12.10 -8.25 0.78
N ALA A 183 -10.77 -8.21 0.79
CA ALA A 183 -9.94 -9.39 0.70
C ALA A 183 -10.04 -10.27 1.97
N VAL A 184 -10.09 -9.66 3.15
CA VAL A 184 -10.35 -10.37 4.42
C VAL A 184 -11.74 -11.02 4.40
N ASP A 185 -12.78 -10.31 3.96
CA ASP A 185 -14.15 -10.86 3.86
C ASP A 185 -14.22 -12.05 2.90
N LYS A 186 -13.45 -12.03 1.80
CA LYS A 186 -13.35 -13.16 0.87
C LYS A 186 -12.63 -14.34 1.51
N LEU A 187 -11.51 -14.10 2.19
CA LEU A 187 -10.74 -15.13 2.88
C LEU A 187 -11.57 -15.78 3.99
N GLN A 188 -12.30 -15.00 4.78
CA GLN A 188 -13.21 -15.52 5.80
C GLN A 188 -14.32 -16.37 5.19
N ARG A 189 -14.96 -15.91 4.10
CA ARG A 189 -15.97 -16.70 3.40
C ARG A 189 -15.40 -18.03 2.89
N LEU A 190 -14.26 -18.01 2.21
CA LEU A 190 -13.62 -19.25 1.74
C LEU A 190 -13.27 -20.18 2.89
N SER A 191 -12.69 -19.65 3.97
CA SER A 191 -12.40 -20.43 5.17
C SER A 191 -13.65 -21.06 5.77
N THR A 192 -14.76 -20.33 5.86
CA THR A 192 -16.03 -20.86 6.37
C THR A 192 -16.63 -21.91 5.45
N HIS A 193 -16.52 -21.78 4.13
CA HIS A 193 -17.05 -22.81 3.21
C HIS A 193 -16.21 -24.09 3.25
N LEU A 194 -14.88 -23.97 3.38
CA LEU A 194 -13.98 -25.12 3.49
C LEU A 194 -14.12 -25.85 4.83
N LEU A 195 -14.25 -25.10 5.94
CA LEU A 195 -14.31 -25.67 7.27
C LEU A 195 -15.75 -25.98 7.73
N GLY A 196 -16.74 -25.25 7.22
CA GLY A 196 -18.16 -25.44 7.54
C GLY A 196 -18.76 -26.70 6.92
N GLY A 197 -18.07 -27.33 5.95
CA GLY A 197 -18.36 -28.70 5.52
C GLY A 197 -17.69 -29.78 6.36
N MET A 198 -16.86 -29.41 7.35
CA MET A 198 -16.09 -30.33 8.20
C MET A 198 -16.58 -30.41 9.66
N ILE A 199 -17.59 -29.62 10.03
CA ILE A 199 -18.26 -29.63 11.35
C ILE A 199 -19.70 -30.06 11.15
#